data_AF-A0A239ASM0-F1
#
_entry.id   AF-A0A239ASM0-F1
#
_cell.length_a   1.000
_cell.length_b   1.000
_cell.length_c   1.000
_cell.angle_alpha   90.00
_cell.angle_beta   90.00
_cell.angle_gamma   90.00
#
_symmetry.space_group_name_H-M   'P 1'
#
loop_
_entity.id
_entity.type
_entity.pdbx_description
1 polymer ?
#
loop_
_entity_poly.entity_id
_entity_poly.type
_entity_poly.pdbx_seq_one_letter_code
_entity_poly.pdbx_strand_id
1 'polypeptide(L)'
;MHHAFRYVWNALFVISYPILATFGLLFIGVTYTFSALSRLLASLGPKQETKTFHKSDWEVLPNSNELIEAKLHKQIMFGPSCYQLRRKDGVPSILQDHYFGGKVRFLDEGILLEKWNATDSKLLPDFDICLYDPDEDSLTSLTNIKCYDWHISEIEEKSLSFKWFDGTQGGEVTIAR
;
A
#
# COMPACT_ATOMS: atom_id res chain seq x y z
N MET A 1 -55.91 1.27 37.45
CA MET A 1 -54.94 0.71 36.49
C MET A 1 -53.63 1.52 36.39
N HIS A 2 -53.65 2.85 36.60
CA HIS A 2 -52.44 3.70 36.49
C HIS A 2 -51.34 3.43 37.54
N HIS A 3 -51.71 3.07 38.78
CA HIS A 3 -50.75 2.78 39.85
C HIS A 3 -50.00 1.45 39.67
N ALA A 4 -50.69 0.41 39.19
CA ALA A 4 -50.06 -0.89 38.90
C ALA A 4 -49.04 -0.77 37.76
N PHE A 5 -49.38 -0.03 36.70
CA PHE A 5 -48.46 0.26 35.59
C PHE A 5 -47.19 1.00 36.06
N ARG A 6 -47.35 2.05 36.88
CA ARG A 6 -46.21 2.80 37.43
C ARG A 6 -45.31 1.91 38.31
N TYR A 7 -45.90 0.97 39.05
CA TYR A 7 -45.14 0.06 39.92
C TYR A 7 -44.31 -0.94 39.10
N VAL A 8 -44.92 -1.57 38.08
CA VAL A 8 -44.24 -2.48 37.16
C VAL A 8 -43.14 -1.75 36.39
N TRP A 9 -43.41 -0.53 35.92
CA TRP A 9 -42.44 0.29 35.21
C TRP A 9 -41.26 0.68 36.09
N ASN A 10 -41.50 1.14 37.32
CA ASN A 10 -40.42 1.44 38.27
C ASN A 10 -39.57 0.20 38.59
N ALA A 11 -40.20 -0.96 38.81
CA ALA A 11 -39.47 -2.19 39.06
C ALA A 11 -38.57 -2.58 37.88
N LEU A 12 -39.08 -2.45 36.64
CA LEU A 12 -38.31 -2.70 35.43
C LEU A 12 -37.10 -1.76 35.33
N PHE A 13 -37.27 -0.46 35.55
CA PHE A 13 -36.16 0.50 35.51
C PHE A 13 -35.10 0.23 36.57
N VAL A 14 -35.51 -0.07 37.80
CA VAL A 14 -34.58 -0.34 38.91
C VAL A 14 -33.75 -1.61 38.64
N ILE A 15 -34.34 -2.62 38.01
CA ILE A 15 -33.63 -3.87 37.68
C ILE A 15 -32.78 -3.72 36.41
N SER A 16 -33.30 -3.04 35.38
CA SER A 16 -32.59 -2.90 34.10
C SER A 16 -31.42 -1.93 34.15
N TYR A 17 -31.49 -0.87 34.98
CA TYR A 17 -30.44 0.16 35.01
C TYR A 17 -29.06 -0.36 35.44
N PRO A 18 -28.91 -1.16 36.52
CA PRO A 18 -27.62 -1.76 36.89
C PRO A 18 -27.08 -2.72 35.81
N ILE A 19 -27.97 -3.45 35.12
CA ILE A 19 -27.59 -4.39 34.07
C ILE A 19 -27.04 -3.62 32.85
N LEU A 20 -27.72 -2.56 32.44
CA LEU A 20 -27.28 -1.72 31.33
C LEU A 20 -25.98 -0.97 31.68
N ALA A 21 -25.86 -0.46 32.91
CA ALA A 21 -24.66 0.22 33.38
C ALA A 21 -23.44 -0.71 33.42
N THR A 22 -23.60 -1.93 33.95
CA THR A 22 -22.52 -2.92 33.97
C THR A 22 -22.14 -3.36 32.56
N PHE A 23 -23.12 -3.61 31.68
CA PHE A 23 -22.84 -3.95 30.28
C PHE A 23 -22.09 -2.82 29.55
N GLY A 24 -22.50 -1.57 29.73
CA GLY A 24 -21.81 -0.41 29.15
C GLY A 24 -20.37 -0.27 29.65
N LEU A 25 -20.14 -0.44 30.94
CA LEU A 25 -18.81 -0.36 31.54
C LEU A 25 -17.89 -1.50 31.06
N LEU A 26 -18.45 -2.71 30.91
CA LEU A 26 -17.75 -3.88 30.37
C LEU A 26 -17.39 -3.66 28.89
N PHE A 27 -18.33 -3.13 28.10
CA PHE A 27 -18.11 -2.81 26.69
C PHE A 27 -17.01 -1.74 26.49
N ILE A 28 -17.01 -0.68 27.31
CA ILE A 28 -15.95 0.33 27.29
C ILE A 28 -14.59 -0.30 27.64
N GLY A 29 -14.56 -1.19 28.64
CA GLY A 29 -13.34 -1.91 29.00
C GLY A 29 -12.78 -2.75 27.84
N VAL A 30 -13.64 -3.52 27.17
CA VAL A 30 -13.25 -4.37 26.03
C VAL A 30 -12.78 -3.52 24.83
N THR A 31 -13.49 -2.45 24.50
CA THR A 31 -13.08 -1.57 23.38
C THR A 31 -11.75 -0.88 23.67
N TYR A 32 -11.49 -0.50 24.92
CA TYR A 32 -10.22 0.09 25.33
C TYR A 32 -9.06 -0.91 25.22
N THR A 33 -9.23 -2.15 25.68
CA THR A 33 -8.19 -3.19 25.54
C THR A 33 -7.91 -3.51 24.08
N PHE A 34 -8.94 -3.59 23.24
CA PHE A 34 -8.78 -3.79 21.80
C PHE A 34 -8.03 -2.63 21.13
N SER A 35 -8.32 -1.39 21.52
CA SER A 35 -7.61 -0.20 21.03
C SER A 35 -6.14 -0.21 21.45
N ALA A 36 -5.85 -0.55 22.71
CA ALA A 36 -4.49 -0.66 23.21
C ALA A 36 -3.71 -1.78 22.49
N LEU A 37 -4.33 -2.94 22.28
CA LEU A 37 -3.74 -4.06 21.54
C LEU A 37 -3.48 -3.69 20.08
N SER A 38 -4.40 -2.99 19.43
CA SER A 38 -4.22 -2.49 18.06
C SER A 38 -3.04 -1.52 17.96
N ARG A 39 -2.89 -0.58 18.91
CA ARG A 39 -1.74 0.33 18.96
C ARG A 39 -0.42 -0.42 19.17
N LEU A 40 -0.42 -1.41 20.06
CA LEU A 40 0.77 -2.23 20.34
C LEU A 40 1.18 -3.04 19.10
N LEU A 41 0.24 -3.71 18.44
CA LEU A 41 0.50 -4.44 17.20
C LEU A 41 0.94 -3.51 16.06
N ALA A 42 0.32 -2.34 15.91
CA ALA A 42 0.73 -1.33 14.94
C ALA A 42 2.17 -0.82 15.18
N SER A 43 2.60 -0.76 16.45
CA SER A 43 3.98 -0.38 16.81
C SER A 43 5.04 -1.46 16.54
N LEU A 44 4.62 -2.73 16.48
CA LEU A 44 5.49 -3.88 16.19
C LEU A 44 5.63 -4.15 14.69
N GLY A 45 4.71 -3.61 13.87
CA GLY A 45 4.86 -3.59 12.42
C GLY A 45 6.06 -2.75 12.00
N PRO A 46 6.68 -3.02 10.84
CA PRO A 46 7.75 -2.18 10.32
C PRO A 46 7.25 -0.73 10.28
N LYS A 47 8.08 0.19 10.76
CA LYS A 47 7.85 1.63 10.72
C LYS A 47 7.82 2.05 9.25
N GLN A 48 6.70 1.81 8.56
CA GLN A 48 6.43 2.43 7.29
C GLN A 48 6.28 3.90 7.60
N GLU A 49 7.37 4.65 7.45
CA GLU A 49 7.26 6.06 7.15
C GLU A 49 6.41 6.16 5.88
N THR A 50 5.10 6.19 6.09
CA THR A 50 4.16 6.67 5.10
C THR A 50 4.43 8.16 5.02
N LYS A 51 5.52 8.52 4.34
CA LYS A 51 5.62 9.83 3.72
C LYS A 51 4.38 9.91 2.85
N THR A 52 3.42 10.67 3.36
CA THR A 52 2.16 10.94 2.70
C THR A 52 2.54 11.90 1.59
N PHE A 53 2.95 11.35 0.45
CA PHE A 53 3.26 12.12 -0.74
C PHE A 53 2.06 13.02 -1.04
N HIS A 54 2.23 14.32 -0.88
CA HIS A 54 1.14 15.26 -1.11
C HIS A 54 0.84 15.33 -2.61
N LYS A 55 -0.44 15.30 -2.97
CA LYS A 55 -0.92 15.25 -4.37
C LYS A 55 -0.42 16.41 -5.25
N SER A 56 0.04 17.52 -4.65
CA SER A 56 0.48 18.73 -5.34
C SER A 56 1.92 18.68 -5.83
N ASP A 57 2.84 18.13 -5.03
CA ASP A 57 4.27 18.42 -5.16
C ASP A 57 5.07 17.21 -5.65
N TRP A 58 6.12 17.51 -6.41
CA TRP A 58 7.12 16.54 -6.80
C TRP A 58 8.06 16.31 -5.62
N GLU A 59 8.20 15.05 -5.21
CA GLU A 59 9.07 14.68 -4.10
C GLU A 59 10.18 13.76 -4.61
N VAL A 60 11.40 13.98 -4.12
CA VAL A 60 12.55 13.14 -4.48
C VAL A 60 12.34 11.72 -3.96
N LEU A 61 12.49 10.73 -4.84
CA LEU A 61 12.42 9.32 -4.44
C LEU A 61 13.57 9.01 -3.49
N PRO A 62 13.31 8.42 -2.30
CA PRO A 62 14.38 7.97 -1.42
C PRO A 62 15.25 6.93 -2.14
N ASN A 63 16.57 7.00 -1.91
CA ASN A 63 17.59 6.16 -2.54
C ASN A 63 17.80 6.35 -4.05
N SER A 64 17.26 7.43 -4.64
CA SER A 64 17.47 7.76 -6.05
C SER A 64 18.70 8.62 -6.35
N ASN A 65 19.56 8.88 -5.36
CA ASN A 65 20.64 9.89 -5.47
C ASN A 65 20.15 11.24 -6.03
N GLU A 66 18.92 11.61 -5.71
CA GLU A 66 18.23 12.79 -6.23
C GLU A 66 17.99 12.81 -7.75
N LEU A 67 18.12 11.67 -8.43
CA LEU A 67 17.97 11.60 -9.89
C LEU A 67 16.50 11.64 -10.32
N ILE A 68 15.60 11.04 -9.53
CA ILE A 68 14.17 10.91 -9.87
C ILE A 68 13.27 11.55 -8.82
N GLU A 69 12.28 12.29 -9.31
CA GLU A 69 11.16 12.79 -8.54
C GLU A 69 9.88 12.00 -8.86
N ALA A 70 9.08 11.77 -7.84
CA ALA A 70 7.78 11.13 -7.94
C ALA A 70 6.68 12.10 -7.51
N LYS A 71 5.55 12.02 -8.22
CA LYS A 71 4.32 12.72 -7.86
C LYS A 71 3.18 11.74 -7.77
N LEU A 72 2.39 11.80 -6.70
CA LEU A 72 1.22 10.96 -6.53
C LEU A 72 0.16 11.28 -7.60
N HIS A 73 -0.15 10.32 -8.47
CA HIS A 73 -1.19 10.46 -9.49
C HIS A 73 -2.55 9.97 -8.97
N LYS A 74 -2.60 8.73 -8.47
CA LYS A 74 -3.82 8.09 -7.98
C LYS A 74 -3.48 7.14 -6.83
N GLN A 75 -4.36 7.07 -5.84
CA GLN A 75 -4.27 6.06 -4.79
C GLN A 75 -5.51 5.16 -4.84
N ILE A 76 -5.30 3.84 -4.89
CA ILE A 76 -6.39 2.88 -4.84
C ILE A 76 -6.80 2.70 -3.38
N MET A 77 -8.10 2.70 -3.09
CA MET A 77 -8.60 2.40 -1.75
C MET A 77 -8.16 0.99 -1.35
N PHE A 78 -7.41 0.88 -0.24
CA PHE A 78 -6.83 -0.38 0.25
C PHE A 78 -5.83 -1.06 -0.70
N GLY A 79 -5.31 -0.34 -1.70
CA GLY A 79 -4.32 -0.83 -2.66
C GLY A 79 -3.09 0.06 -2.73
N PRO A 80 -2.14 -0.24 -3.64
CA PRO A 80 -0.95 0.58 -3.81
C PRO A 80 -1.26 1.94 -4.44
N SER A 81 -0.32 2.86 -4.23
CA SER A 81 -0.32 4.17 -4.86
C SER A 81 0.36 4.12 -6.22
N CYS A 82 -0.19 4.91 -7.14
CA CYS A 82 0.29 5.15 -8.48
C CYS A 82 0.95 6.53 -8.54
N TYR A 83 2.16 6.55 -9.07
CA TYR A 83 3.03 7.70 -9.16
C TYR A 83 3.34 8.02 -10.62
N GLN A 84 3.50 9.31 -10.90
CA GLN A 84 4.16 9.78 -12.10
C GLN A 84 5.62 10.07 -11.75
N LEU A 85 6.54 9.66 -12.61
CA LEU A 85 7.98 9.82 -12.39
C LEU A 85 8.55 10.82 -13.38
N ARG A 86 9.57 11.58 -12.95
CA ARG A 86 10.37 12.43 -13.82
C ARG A 86 11.81 12.52 -13.32
N ARG A 87 12.74 12.86 -14.22
CA ARG A 87 14.10 13.21 -13.82
C ARG A 87 14.12 14.60 -13.17
N LYS A 88 14.94 14.75 -12.11
CA LYS A 88 15.14 16.02 -11.40
C LYS A 88 15.93 17.04 -12.23
N ASP A 89 16.86 16.58 -13.05
CA ASP A 89 17.72 17.41 -13.90
C ASP A 89 16.96 18.18 -15.00
N GLY A 90 15.67 17.92 -15.17
CA GLY A 90 14.81 18.59 -16.14
C GLY A 90 14.91 18.04 -17.56
N VAL A 91 15.70 16.97 -17.77
CA VAL A 91 15.78 16.29 -19.06
C VAL A 91 14.45 15.55 -19.31
N PRO A 92 13.78 15.78 -20.46
CA PRO A 92 12.61 15.01 -20.84
C PRO A 92 12.94 13.52 -20.83
N SER A 93 12.05 12.72 -20.25
CA SER A 93 12.28 11.30 -20.06
C SER A 93 11.04 10.51 -20.41
N ILE A 94 11.24 9.32 -20.99
CA ILE A 94 10.18 8.32 -21.23
C ILE A 94 9.38 7.96 -19.96
N LEU A 95 9.95 8.21 -18.77
CA LEU A 95 9.25 8.06 -17.50
C LEU A 95 7.98 8.91 -17.39
N GLN A 96 7.92 10.07 -18.04
CA GLN A 96 6.76 10.96 -17.91
C GLN A 96 5.53 10.45 -18.69
N ASP A 97 5.74 9.57 -19.66
CA ASP A 97 4.70 8.99 -20.53
C ASP A 97 3.96 7.81 -19.87
N HIS A 98 4.46 7.35 -18.72
CA HIS A 98 3.98 6.17 -18.04
C HIS A 98 3.65 6.44 -16.57
N TYR A 99 2.88 5.52 -15.99
CA TYR A 99 2.54 5.51 -14.58
C TYR A 99 3.21 4.34 -13.89
N PHE A 100 3.63 4.55 -12.65
CA PHE A 100 4.41 3.58 -11.91
C PHE A 100 3.86 3.31 -10.51
N GLY A 101 4.15 2.13 -9.98
CA GLY A 101 3.89 1.78 -8.60
C GLY A 101 4.93 2.35 -7.64
N GLY A 102 4.71 2.12 -6.34
CA GLY A 102 5.63 2.56 -5.29
C GLY A 102 6.89 1.71 -5.13
N LYS A 103 6.98 0.56 -5.81
CA LYS A 103 8.13 -0.33 -5.73
C LYS A 103 9.21 0.13 -6.72
N VAL A 104 10.24 0.77 -6.20
CA VAL A 104 11.43 1.21 -6.94
C VAL A 104 12.67 0.54 -6.33
N ARG A 105 13.52 -0.06 -7.16
CA ARG A 105 14.78 -0.68 -6.74
C ARG A 105 15.92 -0.20 -7.64
N PHE A 106 17.04 0.16 -7.03
CA PHE A 106 18.25 0.58 -7.74
C PHE A 106 19.19 -0.62 -7.87
N LEU A 107 19.68 -0.82 -9.09
CA LEU A 107 20.59 -1.87 -9.51
C LEU A 107 21.80 -1.20 -10.20
N ASP A 108 22.88 -1.94 -10.40
CA ASP A 108 24.09 -1.38 -11.02
C ASP A 108 23.84 -0.95 -12.48
N GLU A 109 22.97 -1.69 -13.19
CA GLU A 109 22.59 -1.46 -14.58
C GLU A 109 21.42 -0.47 -14.78
N GLY A 110 20.75 -0.04 -13.70
CA GLY A 110 19.60 0.85 -13.83
C GLY A 110 18.58 0.74 -12.70
N ILE A 111 17.35 1.16 -12.99
CA ILE A 111 16.30 1.33 -12.00
C ILE A 111 15.14 0.42 -12.35
N LEU A 112 14.86 -0.54 -11.46
CA LEU A 112 13.72 -1.41 -11.59
C LEU A 112 12.45 -0.68 -11.15
N LEU A 113 11.46 -0.65 -12.03
CA LEU A 113 10.20 0.06 -11.88
C LEU A 113 9.02 -0.86 -12.14
N GLU A 114 7.95 -0.67 -11.38
CA GLU A 114 6.65 -1.31 -11.61
C GLU A 114 5.80 -0.40 -12.51
N LYS A 115 5.77 -0.62 -13.83
CA LYS A 115 4.95 0.15 -14.77
C LYS A 115 3.51 -0.35 -14.75
N TRP A 116 2.55 0.54 -14.56
CA TRP A 116 1.13 0.22 -14.56
C TRP A 116 0.58 0.27 -15.99
N ASN A 117 0.04 -0.85 -16.47
CA ASN A 117 -0.54 -0.94 -17.81
C ASN A 117 -1.90 -0.24 -17.91
N ALA A 118 -2.61 -0.09 -16.78
CA ALA A 118 -3.87 0.62 -16.70
C ALA A 118 -4.00 1.41 -15.39
N THR A 119 -4.77 2.50 -15.43
CA THR A 119 -5.13 3.28 -14.22
C THR A 119 -6.58 3.03 -13.79
N ASP A 120 -7.38 2.34 -14.61
CA ASP A 120 -8.74 1.91 -14.25
C ASP A 120 -8.69 0.71 -13.29
N SER A 121 -9.41 0.83 -12.18
CA SER A 121 -9.49 -0.19 -11.13
C SER A 121 -10.04 -1.53 -11.63
N LYS A 122 -10.80 -1.56 -12.73
CA LYS A 122 -11.32 -2.81 -13.31
C LYS A 122 -10.28 -3.64 -14.04
N LEU A 123 -9.20 -2.99 -14.51
CA LEU A 123 -8.14 -3.62 -15.30
C LEU A 123 -6.91 -3.96 -14.45
N LEU A 124 -6.97 -3.64 -13.16
CA LEU A 124 -5.91 -3.91 -12.21
C LEU A 124 -6.21 -5.18 -11.39
N PRO A 125 -5.18 -5.92 -10.93
CA PRO A 125 -3.75 -5.65 -11.13
C PRO A 125 -3.22 -6.10 -12.51
N ASP A 126 -2.46 -5.22 -13.18
CA ASP A 126 -1.73 -5.52 -14.41
C ASP A 126 -0.49 -4.61 -14.50
N PHE A 127 0.67 -5.19 -14.19
CA PHE A 127 1.94 -4.48 -14.06
C PHE A 127 3.00 -5.09 -14.96
N ASP A 128 3.76 -4.25 -15.65
CA ASP A 128 5.02 -4.65 -16.23
C ASP A 128 6.15 -4.29 -15.28
N ILE A 129 6.99 -5.25 -14.96
CA ILE A 129 8.27 -4.98 -14.31
C ILE A 129 9.23 -4.53 -15.40
N CYS A 130 9.74 -3.31 -15.29
CA CYS A 130 10.62 -2.72 -16.28
C CYS A 130 11.96 -2.31 -15.65
N LEU A 131 13.01 -2.33 -16.45
CA LEU A 131 14.30 -1.75 -16.13
C LEU A 131 14.45 -0.44 -16.90
N TYR A 132 14.66 0.65 -16.17
CA TYR A 132 14.94 1.97 -16.70
C TYR A 132 16.44 2.23 -16.69
N ASP A 133 17.00 2.57 -17.84
CA ASP A 133 18.38 3.05 -17.99
C ASP A 133 18.39 4.60 -18.04
N PRO A 134 18.95 5.27 -17.02
CA PRO A 134 19.05 6.73 -17.00
C PRO A 134 19.98 7.34 -18.05
N ASP A 135 20.95 6.58 -18.54
CA ASP A 135 21.95 7.06 -19.50
C ASP A 135 21.38 7.05 -20.93
N GLU A 136 20.66 5.99 -21.29
CA GLU A 136 20.02 5.87 -22.61
C GLU A 136 18.57 6.42 -22.65
N ASP A 137 18.01 6.78 -21.49
CA ASP A 137 16.58 7.09 -21.32
C ASP A 137 15.66 6.01 -21.91
N SER A 138 16.02 4.75 -21.69
CA SER A 138 15.31 3.59 -22.25
C SER A 138 14.57 2.82 -21.15
N LEU A 139 13.37 2.31 -21.48
CA LEU A 139 12.55 1.52 -20.57
C LEU A 139 12.32 0.13 -21.15
N THR A 140 12.97 -0.88 -20.60
CA THR A 140 12.91 -2.26 -21.07
C THR A 140 11.94 -3.07 -20.21
N SER A 141 10.91 -3.66 -20.82
CA SER A 141 9.99 -4.54 -20.10
C SER A 141 10.61 -5.92 -19.89
N LEU A 142 10.67 -6.36 -18.63
CA LEU A 142 11.26 -7.64 -18.24
C LEU A 142 10.19 -8.74 -18.16
N THR A 143 9.08 -8.47 -17.47
CA THR A 143 7.98 -9.42 -17.30
C THR A 143 6.67 -8.73 -16.96
N ASN A 144 5.54 -9.41 -17.16
CA ASN A 144 4.21 -8.96 -16.77
C ASN A 144 3.70 -9.75 -15.56
N ILE A 145 3.22 -9.04 -14.53
CA ILE A 145 2.70 -9.60 -13.29
C ILE A 145 1.30 -9.01 -13.01
N LYS A 146 0.30 -9.89 -12.90
CA LYS A 146 -1.09 -9.53 -12.58
C LYS A 146 -1.40 -9.71 -11.10
N CYS A 147 -0.53 -9.19 -10.25
CA CYS A 147 -0.67 -9.28 -8.80
C CYS A 147 0.02 -8.10 -8.12
N TYR A 148 -0.61 -7.54 -7.08
CA TYR A 148 -0.03 -6.45 -6.28
C TYR A 148 1.10 -6.93 -5.36
N ASP A 149 1.03 -8.19 -4.91
CA ASP A 149 1.98 -8.77 -3.98
C ASP A 149 3.03 -9.62 -4.69
N TRP A 150 3.99 -8.91 -5.29
CA TRP A 150 5.21 -9.48 -5.86
C TRP A 150 6.45 -8.96 -5.13
N HIS A 151 7.51 -9.74 -5.12
CA HIS A 151 8.81 -9.38 -4.57
C HIS A 151 9.94 -10.01 -5.38
N ILE A 152 11.12 -9.41 -5.28
CA ILE A 152 12.35 -10.01 -5.78
C ILE A 152 12.75 -11.09 -4.78
N SER A 153 12.80 -12.34 -5.22
CA SER A 153 13.22 -13.46 -4.36
C SER A 153 14.73 -13.63 -4.35
N GLU A 154 15.39 -13.35 -5.48
CA GLU A 154 16.83 -13.53 -5.65
C GLU A 154 17.39 -12.52 -6.64
N ILE A 155 18.57 -11.99 -6.32
CA ILE A 155 19.35 -11.08 -7.17
C ILE A 155 20.72 -11.76 -7.34
N GLU A 156 20.97 -12.31 -8.52
CA GLU A 156 22.29 -12.81 -8.91
C GLU A 156 22.91 -11.84 -9.93
N GLU A 157 24.23 -11.93 -10.14
CA GLU A 157 24.96 -11.08 -11.11
C GLU A 157 24.33 -11.09 -12.51
N LYS A 158 23.72 -12.21 -12.92
CA LYS A 158 23.14 -12.40 -14.26
C LYS A 158 21.67 -12.79 -14.26
N SER A 159 21.00 -12.75 -13.11
CA SER A 159 19.60 -13.16 -13.05
C SER A 159 18.81 -12.37 -12.00
N LEU A 160 17.53 -12.14 -12.31
CA LEU A 160 16.54 -11.60 -11.39
C LEU A 160 15.39 -12.57 -11.28
N SER A 161 15.13 -13.05 -10.07
CA SER A 161 13.99 -13.92 -9.78
C SER A 161 12.89 -13.14 -9.07
N PHE A 162 11.68 -13.20 -9.63
CA PHE A 162 10.49 -12.56 -9.08
C PHE A 162 9.51 -13.63 -8.62
N LYS A 163 8.92 -13.44 -7.44
CA LYS A 163 7.85 -14.26 -6.90
C LYS A 163 6.63 -13.40 -6.62
N TRP A 164 5.45 -13.95 -6.89
CA TRP A 164 4.18 -13.32 -6.54
C TRP A 164 3.17 -14.33 -6.06
N PHE A 165 2.25 -13.87 -5.21
CA PHE A 165 1.16 -14.69 -4.69
C PHE A 165 -0.06 -13.81 -4.37
N ASP A 166 -1.24 -14.17 -4.86
CA ASP A 166 -2.47 -13.39 -4.65
C ASP A 166 -3.44 -14.00 -3.62
N GLY A 167 -3.04 -15.09 -2.94
CA GLY A 167 -3.90 -15.89 -2.05
C GLY A 167 -4.48 -17.14 -2.71
N THR A 168 -4.54 -17.18 -4.05
CA THR A 168 -5.08 -18.30 -4.84
C THR A 168 -4.11 -18.82 -5.90
N GLN A 169 -3.33 -17.93 -6.51
CA GLN A 169 -2.38 -18.21 -7.56
C GLN A 169 -1.04 -17.58 -7.20
N GLY A 170 0.04 -18.28 -7.52
CA GLY A 170 1.39 -17.78 -7.39
C GLY A 170 2.23 -18.17 -8.58
N GLY A 171 3.32 -17.44 -8.77
CA GLY A 171 4.27 -17.72 -9.83
C GLY A 171 5.68 -17.29 -9.44
N GLU A 172 6.62 -17.86 -10.16
CA GLU A 172 8.04 -17.53 -10.09
C GLU A 172 8.52 -17.33 -11.53
N VAL A 173 9.24 -16.23 -11.78
CA VAL A 173 9.90 -16.01 -13.07
C VAL A 173 11.32 -15.54 -12.81
N THR A 174 12.26 -16.22 -13.46
CA THR A 174 13.67 -15.84 -13.47
C THR A 174 13.99 -15.25 -14.83
N ILE A 175 14.57 -14.06 -14.82
CA ILE A 175 14.92 -13.30 -16.01
C ILE A 175 16.43 -13.24 -16.06
N ALA A 176 17.01 -13.73 -17.16
CA ALA A 176 18.42 -13.58 -17.41
C ALA A 176 18.72 -12.11 -17.75
N ARG A 177 19.77 -11.58 -17.11
CA ARG A 177 20.35 -10.25 -17.37
C ARG A 177 21.47 -10.35 -18.40
#